data_AF-A0A7J0A166-F1
#
_entry.id   AF-A0A7J0A166-F1
#
_cell.length_a   1.000
_cell.length_b   1.000
_cell.length_c   1.000
_cell.angle_alpha   90.00
_cell.angle_beta   90.00
_cell.angle_gamma   90.00
#
_symmetry.space_group_name_H-M   'P 1'
#
loop_
_entity.id
_entity.type
_entity.pdbx_description
1 polymer ?
#
loop_
_entity_poly.entity_id
_entity_poly.type
_entity_poly.pdbx_seq_one_letter_code
_entity_poly.pdbx_strand_id
1 'polypeptide(L)'
;MVKAYKDFANWEYTDGDIHVESRIKDSDDFKYRKVFTYRPLRLTYAKVEYSEEKCEAMGIKSADRPLLKKLADYWQSIFPNGNPAFPDFSFFYEFEKAKIKIPQGKVTLVRNYFGVKDADQKMECRIKPTKMDSGIAPDPELKDSEIIPWKTDPDEFLEANVRPYAPDFWYNDDETKIGYEIPFTREFYRYTAPRPAAEIFEHFRTLGEREQELMTKILGK
;
A
#
# COMPACT_ATOMS: atom_id res chain seq x y z
N MET A 1 -10.06 36.07 22.78
CA MET A 1 -9.42 35.63 21.50
C MET A 1 -8.17 36.40 21.05
N VAL A 2 -8.11 37.76 21.07
CA VAL A 2 -6.93 38.51 20.57
C VAL A 2 -5.61 38.17 21.28
N LYS A 3 -5.65 37.70 22.54
CA LYS A 3 -4.45 37.30 23.30
C LYS A 3 -3.69 36.13 22.66
N ALA A 4 -4.36 35.23 21.94
CA ALA A 4 -3.74 34.07 21.30
C ALA A 4 -2.67 34.42 20.25
N TYR A 5 -2.74 35.64 19.70
CA TYR A 5 -1.86 36.12 18.63
C TYR A 5 -0.76 37.08 19.13
N LYS A 6 -0.71 37.39 20.43
CA LYS A 6 0.17 38.46 20.93
C LYS A 6 1.59 38.01 21.18
N ASP A 7 1.76 36.81 21.72
CA ASP A 7 3.04 36.40 22.30
C ASP A 7 3.80 35.39 21.42
N PHE A 8 3.25 35.01 20.26
CA PHE A 8 3.79 33.97 19.36
C PHE A 8 4.36 32.80 20.18
N ALA A 9 3.54 32.25 21.07
CA ALA A 9 3.94 31.26 22.07
C ALA A 9 2.98 30.07 22.08
N ASN A 10 3.48 28.90 22.48
CA ASN A 10 2.67 27.71 22.71
C ASN A 10 1.77 27.92 23.95
N TRP A 11 0.49 28.25 23.77
CA TRP A 11 -0.45 28.46 24.89
C TRP A 11 -1.85 27.94 24.59
N GLU A 12 -2.57 27.65 25.67
CA GLU A 12 -3.99 27.34 25.66
C GLU A 12 -4.73 28.48 26.35
N TYR A 13 -5.85 28.88 25.76
CA TYR A 13 -6.67 29.98 26.23
C TYR A 13 -8.10 29.50 26.34
N THR A 14 -8.70 29.76 27.50
CA THR A 14 -10.12 29.53 27.74
C THR A 14 -10.79 30.85 28.07
N ASP A 15 -11.86 31.17 27.35
CA ASP A 15 -12.65 32.39 27.52
C ASP A 15 -14.13 32.02 27.42
N GLY A 16 -14.77 31.79 28.58
CA GLY A 16 -16.08 31.14 28.66
C GLY A 16 -16.03 29.70 28.13
N ASP A 17 -16.92 29.38 27.19
CA ASP A 17 -16.97 28.06 26.52
C ASP A 17 -15.97 27.92 25.37
N ILE A 18 -15.24 28.99 25.03
CA ILE A 18 -14.31 28.99 23.89
C ILE A 18 -12.94 28.59 24.39
N HIS A 19 -12.46 27.44 23.92
CA HIS A 19 -11.08 26.99 24.09
C HIS A 19 -10.30 27.15 22.78
N VAL A 20 -9.17 27.85 22.84
CA VAL A 20 -8.27 28.07 21.69
C VAL A 20 -6.86 27.66 22.08
N GLU A 21 -6.20 26.96 21.19
CA GLU A 21 -4.80 26.57 21.33
C GLU A 21 -3.97 27.26 20.26
N SER A 22 -2.83 27.82 20.67
CA SER A 22 -1.80 28.35 19.78
C SER A 22 -0.57 27.47 19.92
N ARG A 23 -0.02 27.03 18.78
CA ARG A 23 1.22 26.27 18.73
C ARG A 23 2.17 26.89 17.71
N ILE A 24 3.44 27.01 18.08
CA ILE A 24 4.54 27.32 17.15
C ILE A 24 5.06 26.00 16.62
N LYS A 25 5.20 25.94 15.30
CA LYS A 25 5.79 24.83 14.56
C LYS A 25 6.87 25.38 13.65
N ASP A 26 7.96 24.65 13.50
CA ASP A 26 8.97 24.93 12.49
C ASP A 26 8.62 24.27 11.14
N SER A 27 9.45 24.47 10.11
CA SER A 27 9.22 23.86 8.81
C SER A 27 9.28 22.33 8.83
N ASP A 28 10.11 21.76 9.72
CA ASP A 28 10.33 20.32 9.81
C ASP A 28 9.14 19.60 10.45
N ASP A 29 8.28 20.30 11.19
CA ASP A 29 7.01 19.76 11.69
C ASP A 29 6.01 19.42 10.57
N PHE A 30 6.15 20.06 9.41
CA PHE A 30 5.33 19.81 8.22
C PHE A 30 6.05 18.97 7.17
N LYS A 31 7.32 18.69 7.38
CA LYS A 31 8.16 17.94 6.46
C LYS A 31 7.98 16.44 6.69
N TYR A 32 8.01 15.68 5.61
CA TYR A 32 7.98 14.21 5.67
C TYR A 32 8.87 13.58 4.61
N ARG A 33 9.15 12.29 4.82
CA ARG A 33 9.75 11.38 3.85
C ARG A 33 8.67 10.44 3.35
N LYS A 34 8.46 10.41 2.04
CA LYS A 34 7.67 9.37 1.38
C LYS A 34 8.62 8.23 1.00
N VAL A 35 8.60 7.16 1.77
CA VAL A 35 9.44 5.99 1.58
C VAL A 35 8.65 4.95 0.80
N PHE A 36 9.25 4.36 -0.24
CA PHE A 36 8.63 3.28 -0.99
C PHE A 36 9.09 1.93 -0.45
N THR A 37 8.14 1.08 -0.09
CA THR A 37 8.40 -0.28 0.36
C THR A 37 8.12 -1.26 -0.76
N TYR A 38 8.93 -2.30 -0.82
CA TYR A 38 8.90 -3.33 -1.84
C TYR A 38 8.81 -4.69 -1.20
N ARG A 39 8.11 -5.59 -1.87
CA ARG A 39 8.00 -6.99 -1.47
C ARG A 39 8.39 -7.89 -2.64
N PRO A 40 8.90 -9.09 -2.36
CA PRO A 40 9.47 -9.93 -3.38
C PRO A 40 8.38 -10.52 -4.27
N LEU A 41 8.64 -10.52 -5.57
CA LEU A 41 7.83 -11.28 -6.51
C LEU A 41 8.11 -12.78 -6.31
N ARG A 42 7.04 -13.56 -6.22
CA ARG A 42 7.08 -15.02 -6.11
C ARG A 42 6.18 -15.63 -7.16
N LEU A 43 6.78 -16.46 -8.01
CA LEU A 43 6.10 -17.09 -9.13
C LEU A 43 6.31 -18.60 -9.14
N THR A 44 5.25 -19.30 -9.49
CA THR A 44 5.24 -20.73 -9.76
C THR A 44 4.83 -20.98 -11.21
N TYR A 45 5.48 -21.96 -11.83
CA TYR A 45 5.28 -22.36 -13.22
C TYR A 45 4.76 -23.79 -13.27
N ALA A 46 3.44 -23.94 -13.34
CA ALA A 46 2.78 -25.26 -13.44
C ALA A 46 2.21 -25.53 -14.84
N LYS A 47 1.91 -24.48 -15.61
CA LYS A 47 1.28 -24.58 -16.93
C LYS A 47 1.97 -23.67 -17.95
N VAL A 48 3.01 -24.19 -18.58
CA VAL A 48 3.80 -23.48 -19.58
C VAL A 48 3.28 -23.86 -20.98
N GLU A 49 2.26 -23.14 -21.42
CA GLU A 49 1.58 -23.39 -22.70
C GLU A 49 1.45 -22.09 -23.50
N TYR A 50 1.52 -22.22 -24.82
CA TYR A 50 1.30 -21.12 -25.74
C TYR A 50 -0.09 -21.23 -26.38
N SER A 51 -0.82 -20.12 -26.44
CA SER A 51 -2.01 -19.99 -27.28
C SER A 51 -2.12 -18.59 -27.87
N GLU A 52 -2.61 -18.52 -29.11
CA GLU A 52 -2.89 -17.24 -29.78
C GLU A 52 -3.98 -16.45 -29.03
N GLU A 53 -5.01 -17.14 -28.53
CA GLU A 53 -6.09 -16.53 -27.73
C GLU A 53 -5.54 -15.81 -26.48
N LYS A 54 -4.63 -16.46 -25.74
CA LYS A 54 -3.99 -15.82 -24.57
C LYS A 54 -3.13 -14.63 -24.98
N CYS A 55 -2.41 -14.74 -26.11
CA CYS A 55 -1.65 -13.62 -26.65
C CYS A 55 -2.54 -12.43 -27.02
N GLU A 56 -3.72 -12.66 -27.59
CA GLU A 56 -4.70 -11.61 -27.91
C GLU A 56 -5.29 -10.98 -26.65
N ALA A 57 -5.74 -11.80 -25.70
CA ALA A 57 -6.31 -11.32 -24.43
C ALA A 57 -5.33 -10.45 -23.62
N MET A 58 -4.04 -10.78 -23.68
CA MET A 58 -2.97 -10.03 -22.98
C MET A 58 -2.36 -8.89 -23.82
N GLY A 59 -2.81 -8.68 -25.07
CA GLY A 59 -2.25 -7.65 -25.95
C GLY A 59 -0.78 -7.88 -26.34
N ILE A 60 -0.35 -9.14 -26.46
CA ILE A 60 1.03 -9.51 -26.81
C ILE A 60 1.34 -9.15 -28.26
N LYS A 61 2.40 -8.36 -28.45
CA LYS A 61 2.89 -7.93 -29.76
C LYS A 61 3.30 -9.12 -30.63
N SER A 62 3.00 -9.05 -31.92
CA SER A 62 3.35 -10.10 -32.90
C SER A 62 4.84 -10.46 -32.90
N ALA A 63 5.72 -9.46 -32.70
CA ALA A 63 7.17 -9.67 -32.61
C ALA A 63 7.62 -10.53 -31.41
N ASP A 64 6.78 -10.64 -30.37
CA ASP A 64 7.10 -11.36 -29.13
C ASP A 64 6.53 -12.78 -29.08
N ARG A 65 5.50 -13.06 -29.88
CA ARG A 65 4.84 -14.36 -29.97
C ARG A 65 5.79 -15.51 -30.34
N PRO A 66 6.73 -15.37 -31.30
CA PRO A 66 7.67 -16.44 -31.64
C PRO A 66 8.56 -16.87 -30.47
N LEU A 67 8.95 -15.93 -29.60
CA LEU A 67 9.73 -16.25 -28.40
C LEU A 67 8.90 -17.09 -27.44
N LEU A 68 7.69 -16.62 -27.09
CA LEU A 68 6.81 -17.34 -26.17
C LEU A 68 6.48 -18.75 -26.68
N LYS A 69 6.14 -18.87 -27.97
CA LYS A 69 5.87 -20.17 -28.60
C LYS A 69 7.07 -21.10 -28.50
N LYS A 70 8.28 -20.61 -28.85
CA LYS A 70 9.52 -21.39 -28.74
C LYS A 70 9.77 -21.89 -27.31
N LEU A 71 9.51 -21.06 -26.30
CA LEU A 71 9.69 -21.44 -24.90
C LEU A 71 8.68 -22.53 -24.48
N ALA A 72 7.41 -22.38 -24.85
CA ALA A 72 6.38 -23.37 -24.56
C ALA A 72 6.64 -24.71 -25.26
N ASP A 73 6.99 -24.69 -26.55
CA ASP A 73 7.29 -25.89 -27.34
C ASP A 73 8.48 -26.66 -26.74
N TYR A 74 9.56 -25.94 -26.38
CA TYR A 74 10.71 -26.56 -25.69
C TYR A 74 10.29 -27.15 -24.34
N TRP A 75 9.55 -26.40 -23.53
CA TRP A 75 9.12 -26.86 -22.21
C TRP A 75 8.30 -28.15 -22.28
N GLN A 76 7.35 -28.22 -23.21
CA GLN A 76 6.53 -29.42 -23.44
C GLN A 76 7.38 -30.60 -23.93
N SER A 77 8.44 -30.36 -24.70
CA SER A 77 9.33 -31.43 -25.19
C SER A 77 10.11 -32.13 -24.06
N ILE A 78 10.44 -31.42 -22.98
CA ILE A 78 11.17 -31.96 -21.83
C ILE A 78 10.24 -32.48 -20.72
N PHE A 79 8.96 -32.07 -20.72
CA PHE A 79 7.94 -32.51 -19.76
C PHE A 79 6.64 -32.98 -20.47
N PRO A 80 6.68 -34.07 -21.26
CA PRO A 80 5.55 -34.49 -22.09
C PRO A 80 4.34 -35.00 -21.30
N ASN A 81 4.53 -35.44 -20.05
CA ASN A 81 3.48 -36.06 -19.22
C ASN A 81 2.98 -35.13 -18.09
N GLY A 82 3.19 -33.83 -18.23
CA GLY A 82 2.80 -32.84 -17.23
C GLY A 82 3.99 -32.30 -16.44
N ASN A 83 3.82 -31.06 -15.97
CA ASN A 83 4.88 -30.27 -15.38
C ASN A 83 4.82 -30.35 -13.86
N PRO A 84 5.96 -30.56 -13.18
CA PRO A 84 6.07 -30.17 -11.78
C PRO A 84 5.96 -28.63 -11.67
N ALA A 85 5.51 -28.13 -10.53
CA ALA A 85 5.52 -26.71 -10.23
C ALA A 85 6.97 -26.23 -10.03
N PHE A 86 7.47 -25.37 -10.93
CA PHE A 86 8.85 -24.85 -10.84
C PHE A 86 8.86 -23.43 -10.26
N PRO A 87 9.85 -23.09 -9.42
CA PRO A 87 10.12 -21.69 -9.08
C PRO A 87 10.77 -20.96 -10.27
N ASP A 88 10.73 -19.64 -10.24
CA ASP A 88 11.25 -18.74 -11.28
C ASP A 88 12.68 -19.09 -11.74
N PHE A 89 13.61 -19.25 -10.80
CA PHE A 89 15.00 -19.59 -11.14
C PHE A 89 15.10 -20.89 -11.94
N SER A 90 14.46 -21.95 -11.47
CA SER A 90 14.50 -23.26 -12.13
C SER A 90 13.88 -23.21 -13.52
N PHE A 91 12.77 -22.48 -13.68
CA PHE A 91 12.12 -22.28 -14.98
C PHE A 91 13.07 -21.60 -15.98
N PHE A 92 13.68 -20.47 -15.61
CA PHE A 92 14.60 -19.76 -16.52
C PHE A 92 15.91 -20.53 -16.75
N TYR A 93 16.39 -21.29 -15.77
CA TYR A 93 17.62 -22.06 -15.86
C TYR A 93 17.53 -23.21 -16.89
N GLU A 94 16.36 -23.82 -17.07
CA GLU A 94 16.18 -24.85 -18.13
C GLU A 94 16.42 -24.29 -19.54
N PHE A 95 16.03 -23.05 -19.81
CA PHE A 95 16.30 -22.39 -21.09
C PHE A 95 17.77 -22.00 -21.24
N GLU A 96 18.44 -21.61 -20.16
CA GLU A 96 19.89 -21.33 -20.17
C GLU A 96 20.70 -22.60 -20.50
N LYS A 97 20.37 -23.75 -19.87
CA LYS A 97 20.95 -25.05 -20.20
C LYS A 97 20.76 -25.43 -21.67
N ALA A 98 19.56 -25.18 -22.19
CA ALA A 98 19.20 -25.42 -23.59
C ALA A 98 19.83 -24.42 -24.57
N LYS A 99 20.55 -23.41 -24.08
CA LYS A 99 21.07 -22.28 -24.85
C LYS A 99 19.98 -21.52 -25.60
N ILE A 100 18.75 -21.53 -25.08
CA ILE A 100 17.63 -20.73 -25.57
C ILE A 100 17.71 -19.35 -24.90
N LYS A 101 18.19 -18.36 -25.66
CA LYS A 101 18.36 -17.00 -25.15
C LYS A 101 17.01 -16.34 -24.86
N ILE A 102 16.82 -15.93 -23.60
CA ILE A 102 15.78 -14.99 -23.19
C ILE A 102 16.44 -13.64 -22.89
N PRO A 103 16.23 -12.59 -23.69
CA PRO A 103 16.80 -11.27 -23.40
C PRO A 103 16.29 -10.72 -22.06
N GLN A 104 17.15 -10.01 -21.32
CA GLN A 104 16.78 -9.43 -20.03
C GLN A 104 15.52 -8.55 -20.11
N GLY A 105 15.40 -7.74 -21.17
CA GLY A 105 14.21 -6.89 -21.41
C GLY A 105 12.91 -7.67 -21.73
N LYS A 106 12.97 -9.00 -21.87
CA LYS A 106 11.81 -9.88 -22.09
C LYS A 106 11.47 -10.73 -20.87
N VAL A 107 12.24 -10.67 -19.78
CA VAL A 107 11.98 -11.45 -18.56
C VAL A 107 10.59 -11.16 -17.99
N THR A 108 10.22 -9.88 -17.85
CA THR A 108 8.88 -9.47 -17.37
C THR A 108 7.75 -10.01 -18.25
N LEU A 109 7.93 -9.97 -19.59
CA LEU A 109 6.97 -10.53 -20.53
C LEU A 109 6.77 -12.04 -20.29
N VAL A 110 7.87 -12.79 -20.16
CA VAL A 110 7.83 -14.24 -19.93
C VAL A 110 7.20 -14.57 -18.58
N ARG A 111 7.55 -13.83 -17.53
CA ARG A 111 6.94 -13.94 -16.19
C ARG A 111 5.44 -13.74 -16.22
N ASN A 112 4.98 -12.65 -16.82
CA ASN A 112 3.55 -12.34 -16.89
C ASN A 112 2.77 -13.36 -17.73
N TYR A 113 3.41 -13.92 -18.77
CA TYR A 113 2.74 -14.87 -19.64
C TYR A 113 2.68 -16.29 -19.07
N PHE A 114 3.74 -16.80 -18.43
CA PHE A 114 3.78 -18.21 -17.95
C PHE A 114 3.72 -18.37 -16.43
N GLY A 115 4.17 -17.38 -15.68
CA GLY A 115 4.23 -17.43 -14.23
C GLY A 115 2.86 -17.15 -13.60
N VAL A 116 2.58 -17.85 -12.51
CA VAL A 116 1.43 -17.59 -11.65
C VAL A 116 1.96 -17.11 -10.30
N LYS A 117 1.40 -16.03 -9.78
CA LYS A 117 1.76 -15.54 -8.45
C LYS A 117 1.40 -16.56 -7.38
N ASP A 118 2.36 -16.80 -6.50
CA ASP A 118 2.26 -17.82 -5.47
C ASP A 118 2.91 -17.29 -4.20
N ALA A 119 2.08 -16.92 -3.21
CA ALA A 119 2.57 -16.37 -1.95
C ALA A 119 3.30 -17.42 -1.09
N ASP A 120 3.00 -18.72 -1.29
CA ASP A 120 3.60 -19.83 -0.56
C ASP A 120 4.93 -20.29 -1.19
N GLN A 121 5.24 -19.82 -2.40
CA GLN A 121 6.50 -20.09 -3.07
C GLN A 121 7.67 -19.50 -2.27
N LYS A 122 8.49 -20.36 -1.67
CA LYS A 122 9.61 -19.94 -0.83
C LYS A 122 10.73 -19.23 -1.59
N MET A 123 10.84 -19.46 -2.90
CA MET A 123 11.89 -18.89 -3.72
C MET A 123 11.47 -17.58 -4.38
N GLU A 124 12.19 -16.50 -4.07
CA GLU A 124 11.94 -15.18 -4.65
C GLU A 124 12.48 -15.09 -6.08
N CYS A 125 11.74 -14.39 -6.95
CA CYS A 125 12.19 -14.04 -8.28
C CYS A 125 13.41 -13.11 -8.19
N ARG A 126 14.40 -13.31 -9.06
CA ARG A 126 15.61 -12.49 -9.12
C ARG A 126 15.51 -11.45 -10.25
N ILE A 127 16.18 -10.30 -10.14
CA ILE A 127 16.23 -9.31 -11.23
C ILE A 127 16.79 -9.97 -12.50
N LYS A 128 17.89 -10.72 -12.37
CA LYS A 128 18.40 -11.61 -13.42
C LYS A 128 18.01 -13.04 -13.05
N PRO A 129 17.05 -13.67 -13.75
CA PRO A 129 16.40 -14.88 -13.26
C PRO A 129 17.31 -16.11 -13.16
N THR A 130 18.47 -16.11 -13.86
CA THR A 130 19.46 -17.22 -13.79
C THR A 130 20.67 -16.90 -12.91
N LYS A 131 20.63 -15.80 -12.14
CA LYS A 131 21.73 -15.33 -11.30
C LYS A 131 21.24 -15.12 -9.86
N MET A 132 21.60 -16.06 -8.98
CA MET A 132 21.20 -16.02 -7.56
C MET A 132 21.78 -14.83 -6.80
N ASP A 133 22.94 -14.34 -7.24
CA ASP A 133 23.63 -13.16 -6.72
C ASP A 133 23.00 -11.84 -7.17
N SER A 134 22.03 -11.88 -8.09
CA SER A 134 21.30 -10.68 -8.47
C SER A 134 20.25 -10.30 -7.43
N GLY A 135 19.92 -9.00 -7.39
CA GLY A 135 18.90 -8.47 -6.48
C GLY A 135 17.54 -9.14 -6.67
N ILE A 136 16.67 -8.97 -5.68
CA ILE A 136 15.32 -9.53 -5.70
C ILE A 136 14.43 -8.69 -6.62
N ALA A 137 13.60 -9.34 -7.43
CA ALA A 137 12.62 -8.66 -8.27
C ALA A 137 11.42 -8.21 -7.42
N PRO A 138 11.04 -6.92 -7.44
CA PRO A 138 9.87 -6.45 -6.70
C PRO A 138 8.57 -6.93 -7.36
N ASP A 139 7.57 -7.27 -6.54
CA ASP A 139 6.20 -7.44 -7.01
C ASP A 139 5.55 -6.06 -7.19
N PRO A 140 5.15 -5.68 -8.42
CA PRO A 140 4.55 -4.37 -8.66
C PRO A 140 3.19 -4.17 -7.97
N GLU A 141 2.48 -5.23 -7.61
CA GLU A 141 1.18 -5.14 -6.91
C GLU A 141 1.34 -5.03 -5.39
N LEU A 142 2.52 -5.35 -4.86
CA LEU A 142 2.82 -5.26 -3.42
C LEU A 142 3.77 -4.10 -3.11
N LYS A 143 4.03 -3.24 -4.09
CA LYS A 143 4.74 -1.98 -3.88
C LYS A 143 3.82 -1.02 -3.14
N ASP A 144 4.29 -0.48 -2.03
CA ASP A 144 3.55 0.51 -1.24
C ASP A 144 4.43 1.72 -0.92
N SER A 145 3.87 2.69 -0.18
CA SER A 145 4.61 3.83 0.33
C SER A 145 4.09 4.31 1.67
N GLU A 146 5.02 4.65 2.56
CA GLU A 146 4.73 5.25 3.85
C GLU A 146 5.09 6.74 3.85
N ILE A 147 4.28 7.54 4.54
CA ILE A 147 4.56 8.95 4.82
C ILE A 147 5.06 9.06 6.25
N ILE A 148 6.37 9.26 6.39
CA ILE A 148 7.07 9.27 7.67
C ILE A 148 7.42 10.73 8.03
N PRO A 149 6.96 11.25 9.18
CA PRO A 149 7.32 12.61 9.62
C PRO A 149 8.83 12.81 9.67
N TRP A 150 9.31 14.01 9.34
CA TRP A 150 10.75 14.26 9.20
C TRP A 150 11.55 14.02 10.48
N LYS A 151 10.93 14.33 11.62
CA LYS A 151 11.50 14.18 12.97
C LYS A 151 11.42 12.74 13.50
N THR A 152 10.85 11.81 12.73
CA THR A 152 10.78 10.38 13.06
C THR A 152 11.87 9.62 12.32
N ASP A 153 12.50 8.66 13.01
CA ASP A 153 13.46 7.75 12.39
C ASP A 153 12.73 6.77 11.45
N PRO A 154 13.12 6.68 10.16
CA PRO A 154 12.43 5.86 9.19
C PRO A 154 12.56 4.36 9.48
N ASP A 155 13.70 3.89 9.97
CA ASP A 155 13.91 2.47 10.27
C ASP A 155 13.02 2.03 11.43
N GLU A 156 13.02 2.77 12.54
CA GLU A 156 12.14 2.50 13.69
C GLU A 156 10.66 2.52 13.30
N PHE A 157 10.26 3.50 12.46
CA PHE A 157 8.88 3.61 12.00
C PHE A 157 8.47 2.40 11.16
N LEU A 158 9.29 2.02 10.18
CA LEU A 158 8.99 0.90 9.29
C LEU A 158 9.01 -0.43 10.06
N GLU A 159 9.91 -0.57 11.04
CA GLU A 159 9.97 -1.75 11.90
C GLU A 159 8.69 -1.93 12.72
N ALA A 160 8.15 -0.84 13.27
CA ALA A 160 6.95 -0.88 14.09
C ALA A 160 5.65 -0.98 13.29
N ASN A 161 5.58 -0.34 12.11
CA ASN A 161 4.32 -0.17 11.36
C ASN A 161 4.22 -1.05 10.11
N VAL A 162 5.35 -1.42 9.47
CA VAL A 162 5.35 -2.18 8.21
C VAL A 162 5.75 -3.63 8.44
N ARG A 163 6.87 -3.90 9.15
CA ARG A 163 7.38 -5.27 9.33
C ARG A 163 6.36 -6.27 9.88
N PRO A 164 5.46 -5.93 10.83
CA PRO A 164 4.46 -6.87 11.34
C PRO A 164 3.50 -7.41 10.26
N TYR A 165 3.26 -6.63 9.20
CA TYR A 165 2.33 -6.97 8.12
C TYR A 165 3.04 -7.44 6.85
N ALA A 166 4.28 -6.97 6.63
CA ALA A 166 5.13 -7.33 5.51
C ALA A 166 6.54 -7.69 5.99
N PRO A 167 6.76 -8.89 6.55
CA PRO A 167 8.05 -9.24 7.18
C PRO A 167 9.25 -9.24 6.22
N ASP A 168 8.98 -9.44 4.93
CA ASP A 168 9.94 -9.57 3.84
C ASP A 168 10.10 -8.29 3.02
N PHE A 169 9.59 -7.15 3.52
CA PHE A 169 9.75 -5.89 2.83
C PHE A 169 11.21 -5.43 2.84
N TRP A 170 11.55 -4.64 1.83
CA TRP A 170 12.72 -3.78 1.85
C TRP A 170 12.34 -2.40 1.31
N TYR A 171 13.21 -1.42 1.52
CA TYR A 171 13.08 -0.11 0.91
C TYR A 171 14.43 0.36 0.37
N ASN A 172 14.41 1.36 -0.50
CA ASN A 172 15.59 2.00 -1.03
C ASN A 172 15.56 3.48 -0.66
N ASP A 173 16.51 3.93 0.16
CA ASP A 173 16.53 5.33 0.60
C ASP A 173 16.77 6.31 -0.55
N ASP A 174 17.48 5.89 -1.60
CA ASP A 174 17.70 6.71 -2.81
C ASP A 174 16.39 7.03 -3.55
N GLU A 175 15.33 6.28 -3.30
CA GLU A 175 14.01 6.49 -3.90
C GLU A 175 13.06 7.29 -3.00
N THR A 176 13.48 7.59 -1.77
CA THR A 176 12.72 8.38 -0.81
C THR A 176 12.49 9.79 -1.35
N LYS A 177 11.25 10.27 -1.26
CA LYS A 177 10.89 11.63 -1.68
C LYS A 177 10.63 12.51 -0.47
N ILE A 178 11.11 13.75 -0.52
CA ILE A 178 10.80 14.76 0.50
C ILE A 178 9.51 15.48 0.10
N GLY A 179 8.59 15.61 1.04
CA GLY A 179 7.36 16.38 0.88
C GLY A 179 7.08 17.26 2.09
N TYR A 180 6.12 18.17 1.92
CA TYR A 180 5.58 18.99 3.01
C TYR A 180 4.06 18.94 2.98
N GLU A 181 3.43 18.78 4.13
CA GLU A 181 1.98 18.87 4.29
C GLU A 181 1.62 19.47 5.65
N ILE A 182 0.50 20.19 5.68
CA ILE A 182 -0.13 20.62 6.93
C ILE A 182 -1.32 19.69 7.17
N PRO A 183 -1.20 18.69 8.06
CA PRO A 183 -2.28 17.74 8.30
C PRO A 183 -3.35 18.39 9.17
N PHE A 184 -4.29 19.09 8.54
CA PHE A 184 -5.31 19.88 9.24
C PHE A 184 -6.07 19.07 10.29
N THR A 185 -6.45 17.83 9.98
CA THR A 185 -7.14 16.97 10.94
C THR A 185 -6.26 16.68 12.15
N ARG A 186 -4.97 16.36 11.96
CA ARG A 186 -4.08 16.04 13.09
C ARG A 186 -3.81 17.27 13.96
N GLU A 187 -3.62 18.43 13.35
CA GLU A 187 -3.25 19.65 14.10
C GLU A 187 -4.47 20.32 14.74
N PHE A 188 -5.61 20.41 14.04
CA PHE A 188 -6.75 21.23 14.45
C PHE A 188 -8.00 20.45 14.87
N TYR A 189 -8.12 19.15 14.58
CA TYR A 189 -9.27 18.40 15.06
C TYR A 189 -9.17 18.19 16.57
N ARG A 190 -10.24 18.52 17.27
CA ARG A 190 -10.45 18.17 18.68
C ARG A 190 -11.70 17.32 18.73
N TYR A 191 -11.58 16.13 19.28
CA TYR A 191 -12.72 15.25 19.44
C TYR A 191 -13.71 15.86 20.44
N THR A 192 -14.93 16.13 19.99
CA THR A 192 -16.03 16.54 20.86
C THR A 192 -16.88 15.33 21.13
N ALA A 193 -16.88 14.85 22.38
CA ALA A 193 -17.74 13.75 22.77
C ALA A 193 -19.22 14.14 22.54
N PRO A 194 -20.04 13.23 22.00
CA PRO A 194 -21.48 13.49 21.86
C PRO A 194 -22.11 13.65 23.26
N ARG A 195 -23.21 14.40 23.33
CA ARG A 195 -23.98 14.55 24.58
C ARG A 195 -24.40 13.16 25.11
N PRO A 196 -24.31 12.92 26.43
CA PRO A 196 -24.74 11.66 27.02
C PRO A 196 -26.20 11.33 26.68
N ALA A 197 -26.49 10.06 26.40
CA ALA A 197 -27.84 9.63 26.06
C ALA A 197 -28.88 9.95 27.16
N ALA A 198 -28.48 9.89 28.44
CA ALA A 198 -29.34 10.24 29.56
C ALA A 198 -29.76 11.72 29.56
N GLU A 199 -28.84 12.62 29.21
CA GLU A 199 -29.12 14.06 29.09
C GLU A 199 -30.08 14.31 27.92
N ILE A 200 -29.86 13.64 26.79
CA ILE A 200 -30.74 13.70 25.62
C ILE A 200 -32.16 13.23 26.01
N PHE A 201 -32.26 12.14 26.77
CA PHE A 201 -33.53 11.58 27.22
C PHE A 201 -34.29 12.52 28.17
N GLU A 202 -33.61 13.09 29.17
CA GLU A 202 -34.23 14.07 30.07
C GLU A 202 -34.65 15.34 29.35
N HIS A 203 -33.85 15.79 28.37
CA HIS A 203 -34.22 16.92 27.52
C HIS A 203 -35.50 16.62 26.70
N PHE A 204 -35.63 15.42 26.13
CA PHE A 204 -36.85 15.00 25.43
C PHE A 204 -38.06 14.94 26.37
N ARG A 205 -37.90 14.42 27.59
CA ARG A 205 -38.98 14.39 28.59
C ARG A 205 -39.46 15.80 28.92
N THR A 206 -38.52 16.71 29.16
CA THR A 206 -38.81 18.13 29.48
C THR A 206 -39.52 18.83 28.32
N LEU A 207 -39.10 18.57 27.08
CA LEU A 207 -39.78 19.10 25.89
C LEU A 207 -41.21 18.56 25.78
N GLY A 208 -41.45 17.27 26.05
CA GLY A 208 -42.78 16.67 26.03
C GLY A 208 -43.73 17.25 27.08
N GLU A 209 -43.24 17.51 28.29
CA GLU A 209 -44.02 18.18 29.35
C GLU A 209 -44.43 19.60 28.92
N ARG A 210 -43.50 20.34 28.31
CA ARG A 210 -43.74 21.70 27.82
C ARG A 210 -44.70 21.74 26.64
N GLU A 211 -44.63 20.75 25.74
CA GLU A 211 -45.59 20.58 24.65
C GLU A 211 -47.00 20.35 25.20
N GLN A 212 -47.15 19.45 26.18
CA GLN A 212 -48.44 19.16 26.81
C GLN A 212 -49.03 20.41 27.51
N GLU A 213 -48.20 21.18 28.22
CA GLU A 213 -48.61 22.45 28.85
C GLU A 213 -49.11 23.46 27.81
N LEU A 214 -48.38 23.63 26.70
CA LEU A 214 -48.74 24.55 25.62
C LEU A 214 -50.03 24.10 24.91
N MET A 215 -50.17 22.81 24.65
CA MET A 215 -51.39 22.23 24.06
C MET A 215 -52.61 22.48 24.96
N THR A 216 -52.44 22.36 26.28
CA THR A 216 -53.51 22.64 27.25
C THR A 216 -53.91 24.12 27.22
N LYS A 217 -52.93 25.03 27.16
CA LYS A 217 -53.17 26.48 27.02
C LYS A 217 -53.87 26.86 25.73
N ILE A 218 -53.53 26.22 24.60
CA ILE A 218 -54.14 26.51 23.28
C ILE A 218 -55.56 25.93 23.18
N LEU A 219 -55.78 24.73 23.71
CA LEU A 219 -57.07 24.03 23.64
C LEU A 219 -58.09 24.50 24.70
N GLY A 220 -57.74 25.48 25.53
CA GLY A 220 -58.68 26.22 26.36
C GLY A 220 -59.41 25.36 27.40
N LYS A 221 -58.66 24.59 28.20
CA LYS A 221 -59.12 24.15 29.53
C LYS A 221 -58.40 24.93 30.61
#